data_AF-A0AAU3DNF5-F1
#
_entry.id   AF-A0AAU3DNF5-F1
#
_cell.length_a   1.000
_cell.length_b   1.000
_cell.length_c   1.000
_cell.angle_alpha   90.00
_cell.angle_beta   90.00
_cell.angle_gamma   90.00
#
_symmetry.space_group_name_H-M   'P 1'
#
loop_
_entity.id
_entity.type
_entity.pdbx_description
1 polymer ?
#
loop_
_entity_poly.entity_id
_entity_poly.type
_entity_poly.pdbx_seq_one_letter_code
_entity_poly.pdbx_strand_id
1 'polypeptide(L)'
;MGDVRGVEELVELTERGEKVKYLHFWGHRPRPDGSIGASCLSQWWPSPFTVDGVTYASAEHWMMAGKARLFGDEAAAEQAVAAKSPAEAKKVGRLVRGFDDAVWTRERFALVVAGSVHKFGQDAALGAFLLGTGDRVLVEASPMDRVWGIGLTADDPRAQDPAAWRGLNLLGFALMAARDELRNGTGGAGI
;
A
#
# COMPACT_ATOMS: atom_id res chain seq x y z
N MET A 1 -5.24 -12.10 15.74
CA MET A 1 -5.95 -12.39 14.48
C MET A 1 -4.99 -13.22 13.65
N GLY A 2 -5.44 -14.30 12.99
CA GLY A 2 -4.58 -15.01 12.03
C GLY A 2 -3.99 -14.03 11.02
N ASP A 3 -2.81 -14.33 10.52
CA ASP A 3 -2.04 -13.51 9.57
C ASP A 3 -2.76 -13.48 8.21
N VAL A 4 -3.85 -12.73 8.12
CA VAL A 4 -4.65 -12.59 6.91
C VAL A 4 -3.87 -11.76 5.90
N ARG A 5 -3.49 -12.41 4.80
CA ARG A 5 -2.68 -11.84 3.72
C ARG A 5 -3.42 -11.78 2.38
N GLY A 6 -4.66 -12.26 2.34
CA GLY A 6 -5.49 -12.25 1.14
C GLY A 6 -6.99 -12.24 1.42
N VAL A 7 -7.77 -11.98 0.36
CA VAL A 7 -9.24 -11.96 0.43
C VAL A 7 -9.80 -13.33 0.76
N GLU A 8 -9.25 -14.41 0.21
CA GLU A 8 -9.71 -15.78 0.46
C GLU A 8 -9.62 -16.14 1.96
N GLU A 9 -8.45 -15.93 2.57
CA GLU A 9 -8.25 -16.14 4.01
C GLU A 9 -9.16 -15.25 4.86
N LEU A 10 -9.41 -14.01 4.41
CA LEU A 10 -10.31 -13.08 5.08
C LEU A 10 -11.76 -13.56 5.02
N VAL A 11 -12.20 -14.11 3.88
CA VAL A 11 -13.52 -14.70 3.71
C VAL A 11 -13.68 -15.87 4.66
N GLU A 12 -12.75 -16.83 4.65
CA GLU A 12 -12.77 -17.98 5.55
C GLU A 12 -12.84 -17.55 7.04
N LEU A 13 -12.09 -16.51 7.41
CA LEU A 13 -12.12 -15.93 8.76
C LEU A 13 -13.53 -15.45 9.13
N THR A 14 -14.18 -14.70 8.22
CA THR A 14 -15.54 -14.19 8.44
C THR A 14 -16.61 -15.27 8.43
N GLU A 15 -16.46 -16.30 7.59
CA GLU A 15 -17.38 -17.46 7.54
C GLU A 15 -17.32 -18.31 8.82
N ARG A 16 -16.17 -18.34 9.50
CA ARG A 16 -16.04 -18.91 10.85
C ARG A 16 -16.72 -18.10 11.95
N GLY A 17 -17.31 -16.95 11.61
CA GLY A 17 -18.00 -16.06 12.56
C GLY A 17 -17.06 -15.14 13.36
N GLU A 18 -15.78 -15.03 12.96
CA GLU A 18 -14.86 -14.11 13.62
C GLU A 18 -15.21 -12.65 13.31
N LYS A 19 -15.17 -11.80 14.34
CA LYS A 19 -15.47 -10.37 14.18
C LYS A 19 -14.26 -9.62 13.65
N VAL A 20 -14.33 -9.20 12.39
CA VAL A 20 -13.30 -8.36 11.76
C VAL A 20 -13.66 -6.87 11.88
N LYS A 21 -12.67 -6.04 12.19
CA LYS A 21 -12.79 -4.58 12.13
C LYS A 21 -12.06 -4.06 10.90
N TYR A 22 -12.76 -3.29 10.08
CA TYR A 22 -12.19 -2.69 8.88
C TYR A 22 -11.82 -1.22 9.10
N LEU A 23 -10.76 -0.77 8.45
CA LEU A 23 -10.46 0.65 8.23
C LEU A 23 -10.41 0.90 6.72
N HIS A 24 -11.51 1.43 6.19
CA HIS A 24 -11.59 1.84 4.80
C HIS A 24 -10.83 3.15 4.58
N PHE A 25 -10.11 3.21 3.47
CA PHE A 25 -9.45 4.43 3.02
C PHE A 25 -9.52 4.54 1.49
N TRP A 26 -9.61 5.77 1.00
CA TRP A 26 -9.50 6.09 -0.40
C TRP A 26 -9.18 7.58 -0.56
N GLY A 27 -8.42 7.92 -1.60
CA GLY A 27 -7.87 9.26 -1.80
C GLY A 27 -6.60 9.52 -0.97
N HIS A 28 -5.96 10.66 -1.22
CA HIS A 28 -4.62 10.99 -0.72
C HIS A 28 -4.51 12.42 -0.18
N ARG A 29 -5.64 13.12 -0.02
CA ARG A 29 -5.62 14.51 0.47
C ARG A 29 -5.54 14.55 1.99
N PRO A 30 -4.73 15.46 2.57
CA PRO A 30 -4.80 15.78 3.99
C PRO A 30 -6.19 16.22 4.40
N ARG A 31 -6.52 16.06 5.68
CA ARG A 31 -7.73 16.66 6.24
C ARG A 31 -7.59 18.18 6.26
N PRO A 32 -8.71 18.93 6.20
CA PRO A 32 -8.68 20.39 6.21
C PRO A 32 -7.99 20.99 7.45
N ASP A 33 -8.05 20.28 8.58
CA ASP A 33 -7.43 20.67 9.85
C ASP A 33 -5.94 20.30 9.96
N GLY A 34 -5.36 19.74 8.90
CA GLY A 34 -3.96 19.28 8.87
C GLY A 34 -3.70 17.99 9.63
N SER A 35 -4.70 17.39 10.28
CA SER A 35 -4.53 16.12 10.98
C SER A 35 -4.34 14.96 10.01
N ILE A 36 -3.53 13.97 10.42
CA ILE A 36 -3.32 12.75 9.65
C ILE A 36 -4.58 11.88 9.73
N GLY A 37 -5.13 11.55 8.57
CA GLY A 37 -6.27 10.65 8.42
C GLY A 37 -5.92 9.42 7.59
N ALA A 38 -6.92 8.56 7.37
CA ALA A 38 -6.74 7.30 6.64
C ALA A 38 -6.24 7.50 5.20
N SER A 39 -6.43 8.67 4.60
CA SER A 39 -5.86 9.02 3.29
C SER A 39 -4.32 8.96 3.24
N CYS A 40 -3.64 9.01 4.38
CA CYS A 40 -2.19 8.82 4.43
C CYS A 40 -1.75 7.38 4.08
N LEU A 41 -2.66 6.41 4.13
CA LEU A 41 -2.41 5.03 3.70
C LEU A 41 -2.23 4.91 2.18
N SER A 42 -2.69 5.89 1.41
CA SER A 42 -2.54 5.90 -0.04
C SER A 42 -1.07 5.98 -0.48
N GLN A 43 -0.73 5.24 -1.55
CA GLN A 43 0.58 5.34 -2.22
C GLN A 43 0.85 6.73 -2.83
N TRP A 44 -0.21 7.52 -3.01
CA TRP A 44 -0.18 8.86 -3.59
C TRP A 44 -0.04 9.98 -2.55
N TRP A 45 -0.08 9.64 -1.25
CA TRP A 45 0.17 10.61 -0.20
C TRP A 45 1.60 11.16 -0.31
N PRO A 46 1.80 12.49 -0.25
CA PRO A 46 3.13 13.09 -0.31
C PRO A 46 3.89 12.82 1.00
N SER A 47 4.78 11.84 0.96
CA SER A 47 5.65 11.47 2.07
C SER A 47 6.97 11.00 1.46
N PRO A 48 7.94 11.91 1.30
CA PRO A 48 9.23 11.58 0.75
C PRO A 48 10.00 10.64 1.68
N PHE A 49 10.68 9.66 1.12
CA PHE A 49 11.59 8.77 1.85
C PHE A 49 12.79 8.40 1.00
N THR A 50 13.91 8.06 1.64
CA THR A 50 15.18 7.77 0.96
C THR A 50 15.61 6.33 1.19
N VAL A 51 16.02 5.64 0.12
CA VAL A 51 16.54 4.26 0.16
C VAL A 51 17.76 4.20 -0.74
N ASP A 52 18.88 3.71 -0.20
CA ASP A 52 20.15 3.59 -0.93
C ASP A 52 20.59 4.88 -1.65
N GLY A 53 20.38 6.03 -0.98
CA GLY A 53 20.72 7.35 -1.51
C GLY A 53 19.74 7.92 -2.54
N VAL A 54 18.67 7.20 -2.90
CA VAL A 54 17.62 7.67 -3.82
C VAL A 54 16.40 8.11 -3.02
N THR A 55 15.99 9.36 -3.20
CA THR A 55 14.75 9.90 -2.59
C THR A 55 13.57 9.72 -3.52
N TYR A 56 12.49 9.16 -3.00
CA TYR A 56 11.22 8.97 -3.69
C TYR A 56 10.20 9.94 -3.10
N ALA A 57 9.50 10.71 -3.95
CA ALA A 57 8.53 11.70 -3.48
C ALA A 57 7.24 11.09 -2.89
N SER A 58 6.93 9.84 -3.25
CA SER A 58 5.85 9.05 -2.66
C SER A 58 6.11 7.55 -2.89
N ALA A 59 5.31 6.70 -2.24
CA ALA A 59 5.40 5.25 -2.43
C ALA A 59 4.97 4.80 -3.85
N GLU A 60 4.17 5.60 -4.57
CA GLU A 60 3.94 5.38 -6.02
C GLU A 60 5.23 5.55 -6.84
N HIS A 61 6.08 6.54 -6.52
CA HIS A 61 7.37 6.72 -7.22
C HIS A 61 8.27 5.51 -6.99
N TRP A 62 8.32 5.02 -5.73
CA TRP A 62 9.00 3.78 -5.38
C TRP A 62 8.49 2.59 -6.17
N MET A 63 7.17 2.38 -6.19
CA MET A 63 6.55 1.24 -6.86
C MET A 63 6.85 1.25 -8.36
N MET A 64 6.76 2.40 -9.02
CA MET A 64 6.99 2.49 -10.47
C MET A 64 8.47 2.39 -10.83
N ALA A 65 9.38 2.95 -10.02
CA ALA A 65 10.81 2.80 -10.21
C ALA A 65 11.28 1.37 -9.93
N GLY A 66 10.77 0.74 -8.87
CA GLY A 66 11.04 -0.68 -8.57
C GLY A 66 10.50 -1.62 -9.64
N LYS A 67 9.30 -1.34 -10.17
CA LYS A 67 8.77 -2.04 -11.34
C LYS A 67 9.70 -1.93 -12.54
N ALA A 68 10.20 -0.74 -12.84
CA ALA A 68 11.13 -0.53 -13.96
C ALA A 68 12.44 -1.31 -13.80
N ARG A 69 13.04 -1.27 -12.60
CA ARG A 69 14.25 -2.05 -12.26
C ARG A 69 14.03 -3.56 -12.37
N LEU A 70 12.87 -4.06 -11.94
CA LEU A 70 12.51 -5.47 -12.06
C LEU A 70 12.57 -5.98 -13.51
N PHE A 71 12.26 -5.12 -14.48
CA PHE A 71 12.31 -5.45 -15.90
C PHE A 71 13.55 -4.89 -16.63
N GLY A 72 14.55 -4.43 -15.88
CA GLY A 72 15.81 -3.92 -16.44
C GLY A 72 15.69 -2.59 -17.21
N ASP A 73 14.61 -1.82 -17.00
CA ASP A 73 14.39 -0.54 -17.66
C ASP A 73 14.88 0.63 -16.80
N GLU A 74 16.19 0.77 -16.64
CA GLU A 74 16.81 1.80 -15.79
C GLU A 74 16.40 3.23 -16.18
N ALA A 75 16.24 3.50 -17.48
CA ALA A 75 15.78 4.80 -17.96
C ALA A 75 14.36 5.13 -17.44
N ALA A 76 13.46 4.13 -17.42
CA ALA A 76 12.14 4.31 -16.83
C ALA A 76 12.20 4.43 -15.29
N ALA A 77 13.15 3.75 -14.64
CA ALA A 77 13.34 3.89 -13.19
C ALA A 77 13.75 5.32 -12.81
N GLU A 78 14.73 5.89 -13.51
CA GLU A 78 15.17 7.28 -13.33
C GLU A 78 14.02 8.27 -13.60
N GLN A 79 13.26 8.06 -14.68
CA GLN A 79 12.10 8.90 -14.99
C GLN A 79 10.99 8.81 -13.93
N ALA A 80 10.74 7.62 -13.38
CA ALA A 80 9.75 7.43 -12.32
C ALA A 80 10.19 8.10 -11.01
N VAL A 81 11.48 8.10 -10.69
CA VAL A 81 12.04 8.84 -9.54
C VAL A 81 11.92 10.36 -9.75
N ALA A 82 12.26 10.84 -10.95
CA ALA A 82 12.27 12.26 -11.28
C ALA A 82 10.89 12.86 -11.59
N ALA A 83 9.83 12.04 -11.62
CA ALA A 83 8.46 12.49 -11.89
C ALA A 83 8.01 13.54 -10.85
N LYS A 84 7.21 14.52 -11.28
CA LYS A 84 6.78 15.63 -10.41
C LYS A 84 5.53 15.28 -9.61
N SER A 85 4.88 14.17 -9.93
CA SER A 85 3.67 13.72 -9.25
C SER A 85 3.49 12.21 -9.33
N PRO A 86 2.74 11.60 -8.39
CA PRO A 86 2.38 10.19 -8.45
C PRO A 86 1.70 9.80 -9.77
N ALA A 87 0.90 10.72 -10.35
CA ALA A 87 0.25 10.50 -11.63
C ALA A 87 1.25 10.40 -12.80
N GLU A 88 2.31 11.19 -12.78
CA GLU A 88 3.40 11.10 -13.76
C GLU A 88 4.23 9.83 -13.58
N ALA A 89 4.60 9.49 -12.34
CA ALA A 89 5.30 8.23 -12.05
C ALA A 89 4.48 7.01 -12.53
N LYS A 90 3.16 7.01 -12.29
CA LYS A 90 2.25 5.96 -12.76
C LYS A 90 2.21 5.86 -14.29
N LYS A 91 2.30 6.99 -15.01
CA LYS A 91 2.39 6.98 -16.47
C LYS A 91 3.68 6.32 -16.94
N VAL A 92 4.82 6.63 -16.31
CA VAL A 92 6.10 5.97 -16.60
C VAL A 92 6.00 4.46 -16.39
N GLY A 93 5.43 4.02 -15.25
CA GLY A 93 5.28 2.59 -14.95
C GLY A 93 4.36 1.81 -15.90
N ARG A 94 3.50 2.48 -16.68
CA ARG A 94 2.72 1.87 -17.77
C ARG A 94 3.51 1.64 -19.04
N LEU A 95 4.64 2.34 -19.21
CA LEU A 95 5.50 2.33 -20.39
C LEU A 95 6.79 1.53 -20.18
N VAL A 96 6.96 0.89 -19.02
CA VAL A 96 8.11 0.03 -18.70
C VAL A 96 8.27 -1.05 -19.76
N ARG A 97 9.46 -1.12 -20.35
CA ARG A 97 9.82 -2.13 -21.34
C ARG A 97 10.08 -3.47 -20.68
N GLY A 98 9.92 -4.55 -21.45
CA GLY A 98 10.15 -5.92 -20.95
C GLY A 98 9.14 -6.38 -19.91
N PHE A 99 8.02 -5.68 -19.75
CA PHE A 99 6.99 -6.01 -18.76
C PHE A 99 6.42 -7.42 -19.00
N ASP A 100 6.48 -8.23 -17.95
CA ASP A 100 5.83 -9.53 -17.87
C ASP A 100 4.85 -9.53 -16.69
N ASP A 101 3.57 -9.82 -16.96
CA ASP A 101 2.51 -9.74 -15.96
C ASP A 101 2.62 -10.83 -14.88
N ALA A 102 3.13 -12.02 -15.22
CA ALA A 102 3.29 -13.11 -14.28
C ALA A 102 4.40 -12.80 -13.27
N VAL A 103 5.54 -12.28 -13.76
CA VAL A 103 6.62 -11.75 -12.92
C VAL A 103 6.09 -10.60 -12.06
N TRP A 104 5.40 -9.63 -12.65
CA TRP A 104 4.87 -8.50 -11.87
C TRP A 104 3.90 -8.93 -10.79
N THR A 105 2.97 -9.83 -11.10
CA THR A 105 2.00 -10.34 -10.13
C THR A 105 2.67 -11.05 -8.96
N ARG A 106 3.78 -11.76 -9.20
CA ARG A 106 4.56 -12.42 -8.15
C ARG A 106 5.33 -11.44 -7.27
N GLU A 107 5.97 -10.42 -7.86
CA GLU A 107 6.92 -9.56 -7.15
C GLU A 107 6.29 -8.29 -6.54
N ARG A 108 5.17 -7.80 -7.09
CA ARG A 108 4.59 -6.49 -6.74
C ARG A 108 4.25 -6.35 -5.26
N PHE A 109 3.84 -7.44 -4.61
CA PHE A 109 3.43 -7.40 -3.22
C PHE A 109 4.60 -7.04 -2.31
N ALA A 110 5.71 -7.80 -2.41
CA ALA A 110 6.92 -7.55 -1.62
C ALA A 110 7.49 -6.14 -1.88
N LEU A 111 7.46 -5.67 -3.14
CA LEU A 111 7.92 -4.32 -3.48
C LEU A 111 7.10 -3.23 -2.79
N VAL A 112 5.76 -3.37 -2.74
CA VAL A 112 4.88 -2.39 -2.07
C VAL A 112 4.96 -2.49 -0.55
N VAL A 113 5.19 -3.67 0.02
CA VAL A 113 5.51 -3.84 1.44
C VAL A 113 6.77 -3.06 1.79
N ALA A 114 7.88 -3.30 1.08
CA ALA A 114 9.15 -2.61 1.32
C ALA A 114 9.01 -1.07 1.22
N GLY A 115 8.34 -0.58 0.17
CA GLY A 115 8.07 0.85 0.02
C GLY A 115 7.23 1.43 1.15
N SER A 116 6.26 0.65 1.65
CA SER A 116 5.43 1.05 2.79
C SER A 116 6.24 1.07 4.08
N VAL A 117 7.11 0.09 4.33
CA VAL A 117 8.03 0.08 5.47
C VAL A 117 8.92 1.33 5.46
N HIS A 118 9.51 1.69 4.31
CA HIS A 118 10.33 2.90 4.22
C HIS A 118 9.51 4.18 4.44
N LYS A 119 8.35 4.30 3.79
CA LYS A 119 7.45 5.46 3.95
C LYS A 119 7.05 5.68 5.42
N PHE A 120 6.55 4.62 6.07
CA PHE A 120 6.02 4.71 7.43
C PHE A 120 7.11 4.64 8.50
N GLY A 121 8.28 4.09 8.19
CA GLY A 121 9.43 4.03 9.09
C GLY A 121 10.27 5.31 9.13
N GLN A 122 10.23 6.14 8.09
CA GLN A 122 10.99 7.40 8.03
C GLN A 122 10.17 8.63 8.46
N ASP A 123 8.86 8.50 8.63
CA ASP A 123 7.97 9.56 9.14
C ASP A 123 7.28 9.07 10.42
N ALA A 124 7.70 9.62 11.57
CA ALA A 124 7.20 9.19 12.88
C ALA A 124 5.68 9.36 13.05
N ALA A 125 5.09 10.39 12.44
CA ALA A 125 3.66 10.66 12.59
C ALA A 125 2.83 9.70 11.72
N LEU A 126 3.29 9.41 10.50
CA LEU A 126 2.69 8.39 9.66
C LEU A 126 2.88 6.99 10.26
N GLY A 127 4.08 6.67 10.73
CA GLY A 127 4.38 5.40 11.40
C GLY A 127 3.47 5.17 12.61
N ALA A 128 3.29 6.18 13.46
CA ALA A 128 2.35 6.13 14.57
C ALA A 128 0.90 5.90 14.10
N PHE A 129 0.47 6.53 13.00
CA PHE A 129 -0.86 6.28 12.43
C PHE A 129 -1.02 4.83 11.98
N LEU A 130 -0.06 4.28 11.22
CA LEU A 130 -0.10 2.91 10.73
C LEU A 130 -0.10 1.90 11.88
N LEU A 131 0.79 2.05 12.85
CA LEU A 131 0.85 1.19 14.05
C LEU A 131 -0.46 1.29 14.87
N GLY A 132 -1.00 2.50 15.01
CA GLY A 132 -2.27 2.80 15.67
C GLY A 132 -3.50 2.20 14.97
N THR A 133 -3.36 1.68 13.74
CA THR A 133 -4.44 0.88 13.13
C THR A 133 -4.71 -0.43 13.89
N GLY A 134 -3.79 -0.86 14.76
CA GLY A 134 -3.95 -2.01 15.63
C GLY A 134 -4.05 -3.30 14.83
N ASP A 135 -5.15 -4.03 15.00
CA ASP A 135 -5.43 -5.28 14.27
C ASP A 135 -6.51 -5.10 13.20
N ARG A 136 -6.85 -3.86 12.84
CA ARG A 136 -7.84 -3.61 11.78
C ARG A 136 -7.31 -4.10 10.44
N VAL A 137 -8.20 -4.68 9.64
CA VAL A 137 -7.95 -4.95 8.23
C VAL A 137 -8.04 -3.61 7.49
N LEU A 138 -6.97 -3.26 6.78
CA LEU A 138 -6.91 -2.03 6.00
C LEU A 138 -7.54 -2.30 4.64
N VAL A 139 -8.45 -1.42 4.21
CA VAL A 139 -9.24 -1.65 2.99
C VAL A 139 -9.14 -0.46 2.06
N GLU A 140 -8.47 -0.63 0.91
CA GLU A 140 -8.46 0.39 -0.13
C GLU A 140 -9.82 0.36 -0.86
N ALA A 141 -10.71 1.25 -0.44
CA ALA A 141 -12.08 1.40 -0.94
C ALA A 141 -12.14 2.21 -2.25
N SER A 142 -11.30 1.82 -3.20
CA SER A 142 -11.27 2.40 -4.55
C SER A 142 -12.27 1.69 -5.46
N PRO A 143 -13.27 2.39 -6.03
CA PRO A 143 -14.20 1.77 -6.98
C PRO A 143 -13.57 1.46 -8.34
N MET A 144 -12.40 2.05 -8.62
CA MET A 144 -11.73 1.99 -9.92
C MET A 144 -10.55 1.00 -9.96
N ASP A 145 -10.05 0.58 -8.79
CA ASP A 145 -8.90 -0.32 -8.69
C ASP A 145 -9.34 -1.65 -8.08
N ARG A 146 -9.18 -2.73 -8.86
CA ARG A 146 -9.51 -4.11 -8.47
C ARG A 146 -8.28 -4.95 -8.11
N VAL A 147 -7.08 -4.40 -8.25
CA VAL A 147 -5.85 -5.09 -7.87
C VAL A 147 -5.42 -4.62 -6.49
N TRP A 148 -5.25 -3.31 -6.33
CA TRP A 148 -4.82 -2.74 -5.06
C TRP A 148 -5.98 -2.51 -4.09
N GLY A 149 -7.17 -2.22 -4.65
CA GLY A 149 -8.41 -2.01 -3.89
C GLY A 149 -9.48 -3.09 -4.06
N ILE A 150 -10.62 -2.85 -3.43
CA ILE A 150 -11.77 -3.77 -3.40
C ILE A 150 -12.76 -3.58 -4.56
N GLY A 151 -12.55 -2.58 -5.42
CA GLY A 151 -13.48 -2.27 -6.52
C GLY A 151 -14.85 -1.74 -6.08
N LEU A 152 -14.94 -1.18 -4.87
CA LEU A 152 -16.14 -0.62 -4.24
C LEU A 152 -15.77 0.65 -3.44
N THR A 153 -16.71 1.57 -3.25
CA THR A 153 -16.54 2.71 -2.34
C THR A 153 -16.78 2.30 -0.88
N ALA A 154 -16.31 3.10 0.07
CA ALA A 154 -16.40 2.78 1.50
C ALA A 154 -17.84 2.77 2.05
N ASP A 155 -18.75 3.51 1.40
CA ASP A 155 -20.17 3.61 1.73
C ASP A 155 -21.04 2.52 1.07
N ASP A 156 -20.48 1.74 0.14
CA ASP A 156 -21.17 0.58 -0.41
C ASP A 156 -21.32 -0.49 0.69
N PRO A 157 -22.53 -1.00 0.98
CA PRO A 157 -22.73 -2.01 2.02
C PRO A 157 -21.86 -3.26 1.84
N ARG A 158 -21.54 -3.61 0.59
CA ARG A 158 -20.68 -4.75 0.24
C ARG A 158 -19.22 -4.54 0.65
N ALA A 159 -18.79 -3.31 0.91
CA ALA A 159 -17.43 -3.03 1.38
C ALA A 159 -17.14 -3.63 2.77
N GLN A 160 -18.18 -4.01 3.52
CA GLN A 160 -18.06 -4.71 4.81
C GLN A 160 -18.03 -6.24 4.68
N ASP A 161 -18.26 -6.77 3.48
CA ASP A 161 -18.33 -8.20 3.19
C ASP A 161 -17.21 -8.59 2.21
N PRO A 162 -16.12 -9.23 2.67
CA PRO A 162 -15.00 -9.60 1.82
C PRO A 162 -15.40 -10.57 0.69
N ALA A 163 -16.45 -11.37 0.86
CA ALA A 163 -16.94 -12.26 -0.18
C ALA A 163 -17.63 -11.50 -1.33
N ALA A 164 -18.10 -10.28 -1.07
CA ALA A 164 -18.72 -9.40 -2.06
C ALA A 164 -17.73 -8.42 -2.71
N TRP A 165 -16.47 -8.41 -2.28
CA TRP A 165 -15.43 -7.56 -2.88
C TRP A 165 -15.16 -7.97 -4.33
N ARG A 166 -14.84 -6.98 -5.15
CA ARG A 166 -14.59 -7.15 -6.60
C ARG A 166 -13.12 -7.02 -6.95
N GLY A 167 -12.27 -6.91 -5.95
CA GLY A 167 -10.84 -6.69 -6.08
C GLY A 167 -10.05 -7.30 -4.95
N LEU A 168 -8.74 -7.35 -5.13
CA LEU A 168 -7.84 -8.15 -4.30
C LEU A 168 -7.40 -7.44 -3.01
N ASN A 169 -7.68 -6.14 -2.87
CA ASN A 169 -7.25 -5.33 -1.72
C ASN A 169 -5.74 -5.45 -1.39
N LEU A 170 -4.88 -5.66 -2.39
CA LEU A 170 -3.46 -5.94 -2.14
C LEU A 170 -2.77 -4.83 -1.37
N LEU A 171 -3.20 -3.58 -1.51
CA LEU A 171 -2.58 -2.47 -0.79
C LEU A 171 -2.89 -2.56 0.71
N GLY A 172 -4.13 -2.90 1.05
CA GLY A 172 -4.54 -3.12 2.42
C GLY A 172 -3.69 -4.17 3.12
N PHE A 173 -3.51 -5.32 2.49
CA PHE A 173 -2.68 -6.41 3.00
C PHE A 173 -1.18 -6.05 3.04
N ALA A 174 -0.67 -5.36 2.03
CA ALA A 174 0.74 -4.91 2.02
C ALA A 174 1.04 -3.91 3.16
N LEU A 175 0.10 -3.01 3.47
CA LEU A 175 0.22 -2.08 4.59
C LEU A 175 0.15 -2.81 5.95
N MET A 176 -0.64 -3.88 6.06
CA MET A 176 -0.68 -4.73 7.26
C MET A 176 0.64 -5.46 7.46
N ALA A 177 1.22 -6.04 6.40
CA ALA A 177 2.54 -6.67 6.47
C ALA A 177 3.63 -5.65 6.88
N ALA A 178 3.62 -4.45 6.28
CA ALA A 178 4.54 -3.38 6.65
C ALA A 178 4.37 -2.93 8.12
N ARG A 179 3.12 -2.86 8.62
CA ARG A 179 2.82 -2.57 10.02
C ARG A 179 3.45 -3.61 10.95
N ASP A 180 3.35 -4.88 10.60
CA ASP A 180 3.87 -5.98 11.41
C ASP A 180 5.40 -6.01 11.41
N GLU A 181 6.04 -5.74 10.26
CA GLU A 181 7.50 -5.55 10.17
C GLU A 181 7.99 -4.40 11.06
N LEU A 182 7.34 -3.23 10.98
CA LEU A 182 7.70 -2.07 11.80
C LEU A 182 7.51 -2.36 13.30
N ARG A 183 6.42 -3.04 13.67
CA ARG A 183 6.14 -3.44 15.06
C ARG A 183 7.24 -4.33 15.62
N ASN A 184 7.73 -5.28 14.82
CA ASN A 184 8.79 -6.22 15.23
C ASN A 184 10.18 -5.57 15.26
N GLY A 185 10.47 -4.64 14.33
CA GLY A 185 11.73 -3.89 14.31
C GLY A 185 11.89 -2.89 15.46
N THR A 186 10.80 -2.36 16.00
CA THR A 186 10.84 -1.41 17.13
C THR A 186 11.13 -2.09 18.48
N GLY A 187 11.02 -3.43 18.56
CA GLY A 187 11.30 -4.21 19.77
C GLY A 187 12.78 -4.55 20.02
N GLY A 188 13.68 -4.19 19.11
CA GLY A 188 15.12 -4.52 19.19
C GLY A 188 16.05 -3.35 19.57
N ALA A 189 15.55 -2.12 19.65
CA ALA A 189 16.32 -0.96 20.06
C ALA A 189 16.14 -0.70 21.57
N GLY A 190 16.64 -1.62 22.39
CA GLY A 190 16.47 -1.59 23.83
C GLY A 190 17.37 -2.56 24.56
N ILE A 191 18.69 -2.42 24.37
CA ILE A 191 19.75 -2.82 25.31
C ILE A 191 20.99 -1.95 25.04
#